data_AF-A0A6Y5AYY6-F1
#
_entry.id   AF-A0A6Y5AYY6-F1
#
_cell.length_a   1.000
_cell.length_b   1.000
_cell.length_c   1.000
_cell.angle_alpha   90.00
_cell.angle_beta   90.00
_cell.angle_gamma   90.00
#
_symmetry.space_group_name_H-M   'P 1'
#
loop_
_entity.id
_entity.type
_entity.pdbx_description
1 polymer ?
#
loop_
_entity_poly.entity_id
_entity_poly.type
_entity_poly.pdbx_seq_one_letter_code
_entity_poly.pdbx_strand_id
1 'polypeptide(L)' 'MMENRYIYHYCAVNGNVQLSGIAQLAFRIKSQADLVKLKDLIAGNDFQPKAIASLSYLGRENDE' A
#
# COMPACT_ATOMS: atom_id res chain seq x y z
N MET A 1 1.60 -6.10 -22.25
CA MET A 1 0.32 -5.46 -21.87
C MET A 1 0.63 -4.61 -20.65
N MET A 2 0.55 -3.28 -20.73
CA MET A 2 0.82 -2.42 -19.58
C MET A 2 -0.28 -2.64 -18.54
N GLU A 3 0.06 -3.34 -17.46
CA GLU A 3 -0.87 -3.60 -16.37
C GLU A 3 -1.27 -2.28 -15.71
N ASN A 4 -2.57 -2.03 -15.66
CA ASN A 4 -3.11 -0.74 -15.28
C ASN A 4 -3.18 -0.65 -13.75
N ARG A 5 -2.03 -0.36 -13.10
CA ARG A 5 -1.87 -0.43 -11.63
C ARG A 5 -2.44 0.79 -10.91
N TYR A 6 -3.03 0.55 -9.76
CA TYR A 6 -3.52 1.55 -8.82
C TYR A 6 -2.36 2.03 -7.95
N ILE A 7 -2.13 3.34 -7.95
CA ILE A 7 -1.04 3.97 -7.21
C ILE A 7 -1.59 4.48 -5.89
N TYR A 8 -0.95 4.07 -4.79
CA TYR A 8 -1.29 4.50 -3.45
C TYR A 8 -0.06 5.03 -2.74
N HIS A 9 -0.19 6.18 -2.08
CA HIS A 9 0.73 6.54 -1.01
C HIS A 9 0.24 5.90 0.28
N TYR A 10 1.11 5.16 0.96
CA TYR A 10 0.79 4.53 2.23
C TYR A 10 1.77 4.99 3.30
N CYS A 11 1.31 5.01 4.55
CA CYS A 11 2.12 5.11 5.75
C CYS A 11 1.77 3.94 6.65
N ALA A 12 2.71 3.01 6.79
CA ALA A 12 2.59 1.84 7.64
C ALA A 12 3.34 2.07 8.95
N VAL A 13 2.81 1.52 10.05
CA VAL A 13 3.36 1.71 11.39
C VAL A 13 3.56 0.38 12.11
N ASN A 14 4.64 0.29 12.86
CA ASN A 14 4.92 -0.78 13.82
C ASN A 14 5.39 -0.15 15.15
N GLY A 15 4.43 0.13 16.04
CA GLY A 15 4.72 0.86 17.28
C GLY A 15 5.17 2.29 16.96
N ASN A 16 6.39 2.65 17.37
CA ASN A 16 6.96 3.98 17.17
C ASN A 16 7.70 4.13 15.83
N VAL A 17 7.83 3.05 15.06
CA VAL A 17 8.47 3.08 13.74
C VAL A 17 7.41 3.22 12.66
N GLN A 18 7.64 4.13 11.72
CA GLN A 18 6.78 4.35 10.56
C GLN A 18 7.57 4.21 9.27
N LEU A 19 6.92 3.67 8.25
CA LEU A 19 7.46 3.54 6.91
C LEU A 19 6.41 4.05 5.92
N SER A 20 6.78 5.06 5.15
CA SER A 20 5.93 5.62 4.09
C SER A 20 6.50 5.27 2.74
N GLY A 21 5.64 5.01 1.77
CA GLY A 21 6.05 4.65 0.43
C GLY A 21 4.93 4.76 -0.59
N ILE A 22 5.28 4.47 -1.83
CA ILE A 22 4.33 4.37 -2.95
C ILE A 22 4.14 2.90 -3.28
N ALA A 23 2.90 2.41 -3.19
CA ALA A 23 2.51 1.08 -3.62
C ALA A 23 1.85 1.17 -5.01
N GLN A 24 2.31 0.33 -5.92
CA GLN A 24 1.69 0.12 -7.22
C GLN A 24 1.02 -1.25 -7.20
N LEU A 25 -0.31 -1.27 -7.13
CA LEU A 25 -1.09 -2.48 -6.93
C LEU A 25 -1.87 -2.83 -8.19
N ALA A 26 -1.92 -4.12 -8.54
CA ALA A 26 -2.80 -4.60 -9.61
C ALA A 26 -4.30 -4.56 -9.23
N PHE A 27 -4.63 -4.22 -7.98
CA PHE A 27 -5.99 -4.18 -7.45
C PHE A 27 -6.25 -2.88 -6.69
N ARG A 28 -7.53 -2.48 -6.64
CA ARG A 28 -7.99 -1.34 -5.86
C ARG A 28 -8.28 -1.77 -4.43
N ILE A 29 -7.76 -1.04 -3.44
CA ILE A 29 -8.07 -1.25 -2.02
C ILE A 29 -9.50 -0.75 -1.77
N LYS A 30 -10.40 -1.67 -1.40
CA LYS A 30 -11.81 -1.36 -1.08
C LYS A 30 -12.29 -1.97 0.23
N SER A 31 -11.48 -2.83 0.84
CA SER A 31 -11.87 -3.59 2.02
C SER A 31 -10.71 -3.79 2.99
N GLN A 32 -11.02 -4.22 4.21
CA GLN A 32 -10.01 -4.56 5.21
C GLN A 32 -9.11 -5.72 4.75
N ALA A 33 -9.66 -6.67 3.97
CA ALA A 33 -8.88 -7.77 3.41
C ALA A 33 -7.81 -7.25 2.42
N ASP A 34 -8.12 -6.21 1.65
CA ASP A 34 -7.16 -5.58 0.74
C ASP A 34 -6.05 -4.84 1.52
N LEU A 35 -6.39 -4.22 2.66
CA LEU A 35 -5.40 -3.64 3.55
C LEU A 35 -4.46 -4.68 4.17
N VAL A 36 -4.97 -5.88 4.48
CA VAL A 36 -4.12 -6.99 4.96
C VAL A 36 -3.13 -7.40 3.86
N LYS A 37 -3.60 -7.55 2.62
CA LYS A 37 -2.71 -7.82 1.47
C LYS A 37 -1.65 -6.74 1.29
N LEU A 38 -2.02 -5.46 1.40
CA LEU A 38 -1.05 -4.36 1.35
C LEU A 38 0.00 -4.48 2.47
N LYS A 39 -0.41 -4.80 3.70
CA LYS A 39 0.52 -5.00 4.82
C LYS A 39 1.47 -6.16 4.55
N ASP A 40 0.98 -7.29 4.04
CA ASP A 40 1.83 -8.42 3.63
C ASP A 40 2.83 -8.04 2.54
N LEU A 41 2.44 -7.19 1.58
CA LEU A 41 3.35 -6.70 0.53
C LEU A 41 4.41 -5.73 1.05
N ILE A 42 4.10 -4.96 2.09
CA ILE A 42 5.04 -4.03 2.75
C ILE A 42 5.95 -4.78 3.73
N ALA A 43 5.47 -5.90 4.28
CA ALA A 43 6.21 -6.69 5.24
C ALA A 43 7.51 -7.21 4.62
N GLY A 44 8.62 -6.93 5.29
CA GLY A 44 9.94 -7.45 4.95
C GLY A 44 10.63 -7.99 6.20
N ASN A 45 11.90 -8.41 6.04
CA ASN A 45 12.70 -8.91 7.16
C ASN A 45 12.95 -7.83 8.22
N ASP A 46 13.10 -6.57 7.80
CA ASP A 46 13.44 -5.44 8.69
C ASP A 46 12.23 -4.65 9.20
N PHE A 47 11.04 -4.84 8.60
CA PHE A 47 9.84 -4.10 8.98
C PHE A 47 8.57 -4.93 8.82
N GLN A 48 7.82 -5.05 9.92
CA GLN A 48 6.56 -5.81 9.99
C GLN A 48 5.42 -4.84 10.36
N PRO A 49 4.62 -4.38 9.39
CA PRO A 49 3.58 -3.37 9.64
C PRO A 49 2.44 -3.94 10.49
N LYS A 50 2.17 -3.32 11.64
CA LYS A 50 1.00 -3.64 12.47
C LYS A 50 -0.28 -3.01 11.92
N ALA A 51 -0.18 -1.75 11.49
CA ALA A 51 -1.30 -0.99 10.95
C ALA A 51 -0.87 -0.09 9.79
N ILE A 52 -1.85 0.32 8.99
CA ILE A 52 -1.69 1.39 8.00
C ILE A 52 -2.29 2.65 8.64
N ALA A 53 -1.44 3.61 8.96
CA ALA A 53 -1.85 4.86 9.60
C ALA A 53 -2.47 5.85 8.60
N SER A 54 -2.02 5.82 7.34
CA SER A 54 -2.57 6.65 6.28
C SER A 54 -2.49 5.92 4.94
N LEU A 55 -3.51 6.11 4.11
CA LEU A 55 -3.59 5.57 2.76
C LEU A 55 -4.28 6.60 1.85
N SER A 56 -3.56 7.08 0.84
CA SER A 56 -4.05 8.03 -0.16
C SER A 56 -3.99 7.41 -1.54
N TYR A 57 -5.09 7.45 -2.28
CA TYR A 57 -5.13 7.05 -3.69
C TYR A 57 -4.55 8.18 -4.55
N LEU A 58 -3.52 7.88 -5.33
CA LEU A 58 -2.85 8.86 -6.18
C LEU A 58 -3.29 8.81 -7.64
N GLY A 59 -3.95 7.73 -8.06
CA GLY A 59 -4.40 7.55 -9.44
C GLY A 59 -4.03 6.19 -10.00
N ARG A 60 -3.98 6.10 -11.32
CA ARG A 60 -3.68 4.89 -12.07
C ARG A 60 -2.51 5.15 -13.03
N GLU A 61 -1.67 4.16 -13.28
CA GLU A 61 -0.50 4.32 -14.16
C GLU A 61 -0.84 4.78 -15.59
N ASN A 62 -2.08 4.55 -16.07
CA ASN A 62 -2.56 5.05 -17.37
C ASN A 62 -3.84 5.88 -17.24
N ASP A 63 -4.00 6.62 -16.14
CA ASP A 63 -5.03 7.69 -16.08
C ASP A 63 -4.47 8.88 -16.88
N GLU A 64 -4.84 8.94 -18.17
CA GLU A 64 -4.73 10.16 -19.00
C GLU A 64 -5.80 11.18 -18.59
#